data_AF-A0A1B7P350-F1
#
_entry.id   AF-A0A1B7P350-F1
#
_cell.length_a   1.000
_cell.length_b   1.000
_cell.length_c   1.000
_cell.angle_alpha   90.00
_cell.angle_beta   90.00
_cell.angle_gamma   90.00
#
_symmetry.space_group_name_H-M   'P 1'
#
loop_
_entity.id
_entity.type
_entity.pdbx_description
1 polymer ?
#
loop_
_entity_poly.entity_id
_entity_poly.type
_entity_poly.pdbx_seq_one_letter_code
_entity_poly.pdbx_strand_id
1 'polypeptide(L)'
;MSEINDASKIVFLTSSKEWKHWYGFIVQEASQAGVLDFINLDKPDRITDMKMPEKPRRQPEEAKSKWIQMGIHRTEVSKINSLIWRTVSSDEMKKCTSGAGADVKDILKALRKHLSPTIESRQYEIRERQKALCKPPKIKILENDWMKWVIVEQDLRDAGIIDSCNLKTDFINANMTIDSGLAQAYSMGY
;
A
#
# COMPACT_ATOMS: atom_id res chain seq x y z
N MET A 1 11.11 40.52 14.98
CA MET A 1 11.97 39.33 15.13
C MET A 1 11.10 38.09 15.08
N SER A 2 11.46 37.16 14.19
CA SER A 2 10.99 35.77 14.09
C SER A 2 9.54 35.52 13.64
N GLU A 3 9.27 35.74 12.36
CA GLU A 3 8.30 34.90 11.63
C GLU A 3 8.89 33.49 11.53
N ILE A 4 8.39 32.58 12.35
CA ILE A 4 8.71 31.15 12.24
C ILE A 4 7.89 30.62 11.07
N ASN A 5 8.48 30.68 9.89
CA ASN A 5 8.02 29.96 8.72
C ASN A 5 8.41 28.48 8.89
N ASP A 6 7.64 27.74 9.68
CA ASP A 6 7.73 26.28 9.71
C ASP A 6 6.59 25.72 8.85
N ALA A 7 6.63 26.05 7.56
CA ALA A 7 5.87 25.35 6.56
C ALA A 7 6.51 23.97 6.38
N SER A 8 6.24 23.04 7.30
CA SER A 8 6.53 21.62 7.12
C SER A 8 6.05 21.22 5.73
N LYS A 9 6.98 21.01 4.80
CA LYS A 9 6.68 20.64 3.43
C LYS A 9 5.86 19.36 3.48
N ILE A 10 4.56 19.48 3.20
CA ILE A 10 3.67 18.33 3.13
C ILE A 10 4.23 17.38 2.07
N VAL A 11 4.63 16.18 2.49
CA VAL A 11 5.12 15.14 1.58
C VAL A 11 3.93 14.37 1.06
N PHE A 12 3.82 14.23 -0.26
CA PHE A 12 2.79 13.43 -0.92
C PHE A 12 3.35 12.05 -1.27
N LEU A 13 2.48 11.04 -1.22
CA LEU A 13 2.78 9.67 -1.64
C LEU A 13 2.02 9.37 -2.93
N THR A 14 2.71 9.60 -4.04
CA THR A 14 2.23 9.36 -5.40
C THR A 14 2.86 8.12 -6.03
N SER A 15 4.02 7.69 -5.51
CA SER A 15 4.72 6.50 -6.00
C SER A 15 5.52 5.81 -4.89
N SER A 16 5.95 4.57 -5.18
CA SER A 16 6.78 3.77 -4.26
C SER A 16 8.12 4.43 -3.90
N LYS A 17 8.67 5.29 -4.77
CA LYS A 17 9.93 6.01 -4.55
C LYS A 17 9.85 6.98 -3.37
N GLU A 18 8.65 7.46 -3.06
CA GLU A 18 8.41 8.45 -2.02
C GLU A 18 8.14 7.81 -0.66
N TRP A 19 7.88 6.49 -0.63
CA TRP A 19 7.47 5.77 0.58
C TRP A 19 8.36 6.07 1.79
N LYS A 20 9.69 5.95 1.65
CA LYS A 20 10.61 6.12 2.77
C LYS A 20 10.53 7.52 3.39
N HIS A 21 10.45 8.54 2.55
CA HIS A 21 10.37 9.93 2.99
C HIS A 21 8.98 10.25 3.55
N TRP A 22 7.93 9.79 2.88
CA TRP A 22 6.56 9.98 3.32
C TRP A 22 6.26 9.27 4.65
N TYR A 23 6.66 8.01 4.80
CA TYR A 23 6.46 7.26 6.03
C TYR A 23 7.27 7.87 7.18
N GLY A 24 8.49 8.34 6.91
CA GLY A 24 9.29 9.10 7.87
C GLY A 24 8.58 10.37 8.35
N PHE A 25 7.95 11.12 7.45
CA PHE A 25 7.14 12.28 7.78
C PHE A 25 5.93 11.91 8.68
N ILE A 26 5.16 10.88 8.32
CA ILE A 26 4.02 10.42 9.14
C ILE A 26 4.46 9.96 10.55
N VAL A 27 5.59 9.25 10.65
CA VAL A 27 6.17 8.81 11.92
C VAL A 27 6.60 10.01 12.78
N GLN A 28 7.19 11.03 12.16
CA GLN A 28 7.58 12.26 12.86
C GLN A 28 6.35 13.00 13.41
N GLU A 29 5.31 13.21 12.60
CA GLU A 29 4.05 13.84 13.03
C GLU A 29 3.41 13.07 14.19
N ALA A 30 3.37 11.74 14.10
CA ALA A 30 2.85 10.89 15.17
C ALA A 30 3.67 10.98 16.46
N SER A 31 5.00 11.13 16.35
CA SER A 31 5.88 11.33 17.49
C SER A 31 5.63 12.66 18.19
N GLN A 32 5.44 13.75 17.42
CA GLN A 32 5.11 15.06 17.97
C GLN A 32 3.75 15.06 18.67
N ALA A 33 2.78 14.30 18.15
CA ALA A 33 1.46 14.13 18.73
C ALA A 33 1.41 13.10 19.89
N GLY A 34 2.53 12.46 20.25
CA GLY A 34 2.60 11.49 21.36
C GLY A 34 1.86 10.17 21.09
N VAL A 35 1.59 9.85 19.83
CA VAL A 35 0.81 8.65 19.40
C VAL A 35 1.62 7.70 18.54
N LEU A 36 2.96 7.81 18.57
CA LEU A 36 3.88 7.01 17.77
C LEU A 36 3.62 5.50 17.89
N ASP A 37 3.27 5.01 19.08
CA ASP A 37 3.02 3.58 19.33
C ASP A 37 1.91 3.02 18.45
N PHE A 38 0.90 3.83 18.14
CA PHE A 38 -0.24 3.46 17.30
C PHE A 38 0.03 3.62 15.80
N ILE A 39 1.13 4.27 15.40
CA ILE A 39 1.44 4.57 13.98
C ILE A 39 2.67 3.79 13.49
N ASN A 40 3.65 3.57 14.36
CA ASN A 40 4.85 2.82 14.03
C ASN A 40 4.48 1.36 13.72
N LEU A 41 4.87 0.91 12.52
CA LEU A 41 4.59 -0.42 12.00
C LEU A 41 5.39 -1.53 12.71
N ASP A 42 6.47 -1.17 13.40
CA ASP A 42 7.30 -2.10 14.17
C ASP A 42 6.78 -2.29 15.60
N LYS A 43 5.85 -1.43 16.05
CA LYS A 43 5.19 -1.56 17.35
C LYS A 43 3.89 -2.36 17.22
N PRO A 44 3.50 -3.14 18.23
CA PRO A 44 2.29 -3.96 18.14
C PRO A 44 1.00 -3.18 18.39
N ASP A 45 1.05 -2.04 19.11
CA ASP A 45 -0.13 -1.36 19.68
C ASP A 45 -1.13 -0.86 18.64
N ARG A 46 -2.42 -1.15 18.80
CA ARG A 46 -3.46 -0.68 17.88
C ARG A 46 -4.41 0.26 18.61
N ILE A 47 -4.83 1.34 17.94
CA ILE A 47 -5.78 2.27 18.55
C ILE A 47 -7.15 1.61 18.75
N THR A 48 -7.49 0.66 17.88
CA THR A 48 -8.72 -0.15 17.95
C THR A 48 -8.75 -1.10 19.15
N ASP A 49 -7.60 -1.61 19.58
CA ASP A 49 -7.48 -2.47 20.76
C ASP A 49 -7.65 -1.68 22.07
N MET A 50 -7.54 -0.36 22.01
CA MET A 50 -7.68 0.52 23.17
C MET A 50 -9.15 0.63 23.59
N LYS A 51 -9.53 -0.19 24.58
CA LYS A 51 -10.84 -0.12 25.24
C LYS A 51 -10.96 1.19 26.03
N MET A 52 -11.92 2.02 25.65
CA MET A 52 -12.19 3.27 26.36
C MET A 52 -12.80 2.96 27.73
N PRO A 53 -12.19 3.41 28.85
CA PRO A 53 -12.78 3.24 30.15
C PRO A 53 -14.07 4.08 30.27
N GLU A 54 -14.97 3.67 31.15
CA GLU A 54 -16.15 4.46 31.45
C GLU A 54 -15.73 5.83 31.99
N LYS A 55 -16.43 6.89 31.55
CA LYS A 55 -16.13 8.25 32.01
C LYS A 55 -16.22 8.29 33.54
N PRO A 56 -15.11 8.59 34.25
CA PRO A 56 -15.12 8.54 35.69
C PRO A 56 -16.03 9.63 36.26
N ARG A 57 -17.01 9.24 37.08
CA ARG A 57 -17.94 10.18 37.74
C ARG A 57 -17.34 10.80 39.01
N ARG A 58 -16.58 10.00 39.80
CA ARG A 58 -15.91 10.37 41.06
C ARG A 58 -14.72 9.42 41.38
N GLN A 59 -13.96 9.00 40.38
CA GLN A 59 -12.84 8.07 40.57
C GLN A 59 -11.56 8.82 41.00
N PRO A 60 -10.54 8.13 41.57
CA PRO A 60 -9.23 8.73 41.83
C PRO A 60 -8.65 9.44 40.61
N GLU A 61 -7.88 10.51 40.83
CA GLU A 61 -7.33 11.39 39.78
C GLU A 61 -6.54 10.63 38.68
N GLU A 62 -5.98 9.47 39.01
CA GLU A 62 -5.30 8.58 38.07
C GLU A 62 -6.23 8.03 36.98
N ALA A 63 -7.44 7.59 37.35
CA ALA A 63 -8.41 7.05 36.39
C ALA A 63 -8.96 8.16 35.46
N LYS A 64 -9.11 9.37 36.00
CA LYS A 64 -9.50 10.56 35.23
C LYS A 64 -8.41 10.97 34.26
N SER A 65 -7.16 11.01 34.71
CA SER A 65 -5.99 11.29 33.86
C SER A 65 -5.88 10.28 32.72
N LYS A 66 -6.03 8.98 33.02
CA LYS A 66 -6.01 7.91 32.01
C LYS A 66 -7.14 8.05 30.98
N TRP A 67 -8.36 8.37 31.41
CA TRP A 67 -9.50 8.59 30.50
C TRP A 67 -9.26 9.79 29.57
N ILE A 68 -8.74 10.90 30.10
CA ILE A 68 -8.38 12.09 29.32
C ILE A 68 -7.29 11.75 28.29
N GLN A 69 -6.21 11.11 28.73
CA GLN A 69 -5.09 10.73 27.85
C GLN A 69 -5.56 9.82 26.71
N MET A 70 -6.43 8.86 26.99
CA MET A 70 -7.02 7.98 25.97
C MET A 70 -7.89 8.75 24.96
N GLY A 71 -8.64 9.76 25.41
CA GLY A 71 -9.37 10.66 24.52
C GLY A 71 -8.45 11.46 23.60
N ILE A 72 -7.33 11.97 24.14
CA ILE A 72 -6.31 12.69 23.38
C ILE A 72 -5.69 11.75 22.34
N HIS A 73 -5.24 10.55 22.72
CA HIS A 73 -4.65 9.59 21.78
C HIS A 73 -5.58 9.26 20.61
N ARG A 74 -6.88 9.01 20.86
CA ARG A 74 -7.85 8.76 19.79
C ARG A 74 -7.99 9.94 18.84
N THR A 75 -7.99 11.16 19.39
CA THR A 75 -8.11 12.39 18.61
C THR A 75 -6.88 12.59 17.74
N GLU A 76 -5.69 12.46 18.31
CA GLU A 76 -4.42 12.60 17.60
C GLU A 76 -4.23 11.51 16.53
N VAL A 77 -4.56 10.25 16.83
CA VAL A 77 -4.53 9.19 15.81
C VAL A 77 -5.52 9.48 14.66
N SER A 78 -6.69 10.07 14.95
CA SER A 78 -7.65 10.46 13.91
C SER A 78 -7.13 11.60 13.03
N LYS A 79 -6.35 12.52 13.59
CA LYS A 79 -5.67 13.57 12.82
C LYS A 79 -4.58 12.99 11.92
N ILE A 80 -3.76 12.07 12.43
CA ILE A 80 -2.75 11.36 11.62
C ILE A 80 -3.43 10.56 10.50
N ASN A 81 -4.53 9.87 10.80
CA ASN A 81 -5.31 9.17 9.79
C ASN A 81 -5.77 10.15 8.68
N SER A 82 -6.35 11.29 9.08
CA SER A 82 -6.77 12.33 8.13
C SER A 82 -5.60 12.87 7.29
N LEU A 83 -4.40 13.00 7.87
CA LEU A 83 -3.19 13.39 7.16
C LEU A 83 -2.77 12.35 6.12
N ILE A 84 -2.85 11.05 6.46
CA ILE A 84 -2.59 9.96 5.51
C ILE A 84 -3.56 10.07 4.32
N TRP A 85 -4.86 10.18 4.58
CA TRP A 85 -5.87 10.34 3.52
C TRP A 85 -5.66 11.57 2.62
N ARG A 86 -5.09 12.64 3.15
CA ARG A 86 -4.80 13.87 2.39
C ARG A 86 -3.51 13.81 1.58
N THR A 87 -2.56 12.97 1.99
CA THR A 87 -1.21 12.94 1.41
C THR A 87 -0.97 11.75 0.50
N VAL A 88 -1.82 10.72 0.57
CA VAL A 88 -1.81 9.58 -0.35
C VAL A 88 -2.79 9.84 -1.50
N SER A 89 -2.42 9.46 -2.72
CA SER A 89 -3.32 9.61 -3.87
C SER A 89 -4.59 8.75 -3.72
N SER A 90 -5.71 9.22 -4.26
CA SER A 90 -6.98 8.48 -4.24
C SER A 90 -6.87 7.09 -4.89
N ASP A 91 -6.01 6.93 -5.89
CA ASP A 91 -5.80 5.65 -6.57
C ASP A 91 -5.03 4.65 -5.71
N GLU A 92 -4.02 5.12 -4.96
CA GLU A 92 -3.33 4.27 -3.99
C GLU A 92 -4.23 3.89 -2.81
N MET A 93 -5.06 4.83 -2.35
CA MET A 93 -6.03 4.56 -1.28
C MET A 93 -7.10 3.54 -1.68
N LYS A 94 -7.58 3.54 -2.93
CA LYS A 94 -8.54 2.52 -3.42
C LYS A 94 -7.98 1.10 -3.40
N LYS A 95 -6.68 0.94 -3.61
CA LYS A 95 -6.00 -0.37 -3.60
C LYS A 95 -5.80 -0.91 -2.19
N CYS A 96 -5.79 -0.02 -1.19
CA CYS A 96 -5.75 -0.37 0.22
C CYS A 96 -7.15 -0.73 0.72
N THR A 97 -7.75 -1.79 0.18
CA THR A 97 -9.11 -2.25 0.54
C THR A 97 -9.21 -2.55 2.04
N SER A 98 -9.55 -1.52 2.80
CA SER A 98 -9.78 -1.57 4.24
C SER A 98 -11.11 -0.89 4.45
N GLY A 99 -12.11 -1.64 4.91
CA GLY A 99 -13.48 -1.15 5.04
C GLY A 99 -13.60 0.10 5.90
N ALA A 100 -14.77 0.74 5.87
CA ALA A 100 -15.08 1.86 6.78
C ALA A 100 -14.84 1.41 8.23
N GLY A 101 -13.88 2.04 8.92
CA GLY A 101 -13.47 1.66 10.28
C GLY A 101 -12.16 0.87 10.39
N ALA A 102 -11.41 0.70 9.30
CA ALA A 102 -10.07 0.12 9.35
C ALA A 102 -9.13 0.88 10.29
N ASP A 103 -8.30 0.14 11.03
CA ASP A 103 -7.27 0.73 11.87
C ASP A 103 -6.19 1.40 11.00
N VAL A 104 -5.65 2.52 11.46
CA VAL A 104 -4.60 3.26 10.77
C VAL A 104 -3.37 2.39 10.46
N LYS A 105 -3.05 1.42 11.33
CA LYS A 105 -1.95 0.47 11.05
C LYS A 105 -2.26 -0.47 9.90
N ASP A 106 -3.51 -0.85 9.70
CA ASP A 106 -3.87 -1.73 8.57
C ASP A 106 -3.72 -0.98 7.25
N ILE A 107 -4.15 0.28 7.23
CA ILE A 107 -3.95 1.18 6.09
C ILE A 107 -2.46 1.31 5.79
N LEU A 108 -1.63 1.61 6.81
CA LEU A 108 -0.18 1.75 6.64
C LEU A 108 0.49 0.45 6.20
N LYS A 109 0.05 -0.72 6.69
CA LYS A 109 0.55 -2.03 6.25
C LYS A 109 0.19 -2.30 4.79
N ALA A 110 -1.04 -1.99 4.38
CA ALA A 110 -1.49 -2.14 3.00
C ALA A 110 -0.69 -1.24 2.06
N LEU A 111 -0.53 0.04 2.43
CA LEU A 111 0.31 0.98 1.69
C LEU A 111 1.76 0.50 1.64
N ARG A 112 2.34 0.03 2.75
CA ARG A 112 3.72 -0.49 2.77
C ARG A 112 3.87 -1.68 1.83
N LYS A 113 2.93 -2.62 1.85
CA LYS A 113 2.97 -3.81 0.98
C LYS A 113 2.98 -3.41 -0.49
N HIS A 114 2.21 -2.39 -0.87
CA HIS A 114 2.07 -1.97 -2.25
C HIS A 114 3.16 -0.98 -2.72
N LEU A 115 3.55 -0.05 -1.86
CA LEU A 115 4.42 1.09 -2.17
C LEU A 115 5.84 0.94 -1.60
N SER A 116 6.08 -0.06 -0.77
CA SER A 116 7.42 -0.44 -0.29
C SER A 116 7.59 -1.96 -0.29
N PRO A 117 7.34 -2.64 -1.42
CA PRO A 117 7.61 -4.05 -1.48
C PRO A 117 9.12 -4.27 -1.31
N THR A 118 9.50 -5.22 -0.46
CA THR A 118 10.86 -5.76 -0.50
C THR A 118 11.14 -6.26 -1.91
N ILE A 119 12.40 -6.33 -2.33
CA ILE A 119 12.76 -6.86 -3.66
C ILE A 119 12.09 -8.23 -3.88
N GLU A 120 12.13 -9.09 -2.86
CA GLU A 120 11.49 -10.41 -2.88
C GLU A 120 9.96 -10.35 -2.97
N SER A 121 9.29 -9.48 -2.18
CA SER A 121 7.84 -9.34 -2.25
C SER A 121 7.37 -8.79 -3.60
N ARG A 122 8.14 -7.86 -4.18
CA ARG A 122 7.89 -7.30 -5.51
C ARG A 122 8.01 -8.40 -6.56
N GLN A 123 9.09 -9.17 -6.51
CA GLN A 123 9.34 -10.28 -7.43
C GLN A 123 8.24 -11.36 -7.31
N TYR A 124 7.81 -11.69 -6.10
CA TYR A 124 6.72 -12.64 -5.87
C TYR A 124 5.39 -12.18 -6.49
N GLU A 125 4.99 -10.93 -6.27
CA GLU A 125 3.73 -10.39 -6.80
C GLU A 125 3.73 -10.34 -8.34
N ILE A 126 4.85 -9.98 -8.94
CA ILE A 126 5.00 -9.97 -10.40
C ILE A 126 4.89 -11.39 -10.97
N ARG A 127 5.50 -12.39 -10.31
CA ARG A 127 5.38 -13.80 -10.70
C ARG A 127 3.95 -14.33 -10.61
N GLU A 128 3.19 -13.93 -9.59
CA GLU A 128 1.78 -14.32 -9.49
C GLU A 128 0.92 -13.69 -10.60
N ARG A 129 1.19 -12.43 -10.97
CA ARG A 129 0.53 -11.79 -12.12
C ARG A 129 0.88 -12.47 -13.45
N GLN A 130 2.16 -12.80 -13.67
CA GLN A 130 2.58 -13.60 -14.84
C GLN A 130 1.83 -14.93 -14.90
N LYS A 131 1.82 -15.69 -13.79
CA LYS A 131 1.14 -16.99 -13.70
C LYS A 131 -0.37 -16.89 -13.96
N ALA A 132 -0.99 -15.77 -13.60
CA ALA A 132 -2.39 -15.52 -13.93
C ALA A 132 -2.60 -15.31 -15.43
N LEU A 133 -1.68 -14.64 -16.13
CA LEU A 133 -1.72 -14.46 -17.58
C LEU A 133 -1.44 -15.75 -18.36
N CYS A 134 -0.70 -16.70 -17.78
CA CYS A 134 -0.52 -18.03 -18.38
C CYS A 134 -1.82 -18.85 -18.46
N LYS A 135 -2.91 -18.39 -17.84
CA LYS A 135 -4.22 -19.04 -17.93
C LYS A 135 -5.00 -18.46 -19.13
N PRO A 136 -5.73 -19.29 -19.89
CA PRO A 136 -6.53 -18.80 -21.01
C PRO A 136 -7.54 -17.73 -20.54
N PRO A 137 -7.61 -16.55 -21.18
CA PRO A 137 -8.59 -15.55 -20.80
C PRO A 137 -10.02 -16.04 -20.99
N LYS A 138 -10.89 -15.70 -20.03
CA LYS A 138 -12.29 -16.16 -20.01
C LYS A 138 -13.18 -15.43 -21.02
N ILE A 139 -12.73 -14.31 -21.59
CA ILE A 139 -13.52 -13.44 -22.47
C ILE A 139 -12.64 -13.03 -23.66
N LYS A 140 -13.17 -13.11 -24.89
CA LYS A 140 -12.51 -12.86 -26.19
C LYS A 140 -12.11 -11.39 -26.47
N ILE A 141 -11.68 -10.61 -25.48
CA ILE A 141 -11.20 -9.23 -25.71
C ILE A 141 -9.67 -9.25 -25.69
N LEU A 142 -9.07 -9.62 -26.82
CA LEU A 142 -7.62 -9.79 -26.98
C LEU A 142 -6.81 -8.50 -26.72
N GLU A 143 -7.36 -7.32 -27.03
CA GLU A 143 -6.64 -6.04 -26.89
C GLU A 143 -6.26 -5.73 -25.43
N ASN A 144 -7.14 -6.07 -24.48
CA ASN A 144 -6.87 -5.85 -23.06
C ASN A 144 -5.87 -6.86 -22.47
N ASP A 145 -5.74 -8.03 -23.07
CA ASP A 145 -4.82 -9.05 -22.58
C ASP A 145 -3.40 -8.80 -23.07
N TRP A 146 -3.23 -8.32 -24.30
CA TRP A 146 -1.93 -7.87 -24.82
C TRP A 146 -1.29 -6.79 -23.92
N MET A 147 -2.05 -5.76 -23.55
CA MET A 147 -1.51 -4.71 -22.66
C MET A 147 -1.06 -5.25 -21.30
N LYS A 148 -1.75 -6.27 -20.75
CA LYS A 148 -1.33 -6.88 -19.48
C LYS A 148 -0.01 -7.63 -19.61
N TRP A 149 0.23 -8.29 -20.74
CA TRP A 149 1.52 -8.95 -21.02
C TRP A 149 2.66 -7.93 -21.10
N VAL A 150 2.47 -6.82 -21.80
CA VAL A 150 3.46 -5.72 -21.89
C VAL A 150 3.77 -5.14 -20.51
N ILE A 151 2.75 -4.91 -19.68
CA ILE A 151 2.93 -4.39 -18.32
C ILE A 151 3.72 -5.38 -17.45
N VAL A 152 3.38 -6.67 -17.48
CA VAL A 152 4.08 -7.69 -16.69
C VAL A 152 5.53 -7.88 -17.15
N GLU A 153 5.79 -7.82 -18.47
CA GLU A 153 7.14 -7.86 -19.00
C GLU A 153 7.99 -6.70 -18.46
N GLN A 154 7.47 -5.47 -18.53
CA GLN A 154 8.18 -4.29 -18.02
C GLN A 154 8.45 -4.43 -16.51
N ASP A 155 7.45 -4.88 -15.74
CA ASP A 155 7.60 -5.10 -14.31
C ASP A 155 8.68 -6.15 -13.99
N LEU A 156 8.76 -7.25 -14.76
CA LEU A 156 9.79 -8.28 -14.62
C LEU A 156 11.19 -7.75 -14.92
N ARG A 157 11.33 -6.90 -15.95
CA ARG A 157 12.60 -6.22 -16.29
C ARG A 157 13.02 -5.29 -15.16
N ASP A 158 12.11 -4.45 -14.69
CA ASP A 158 12.36 -3.51 -13.60
C ASP A 158 12.66 -4.22 -12.28
N ALA A 159 12.20 -5.46 -12.09
CA ALA A 159 12.47 -6.29 -10.91
C ALA A 159 13.74 -7.14 -11.02
N GLY A 160 14.45 -7.07 -12.15
CA GLY A 160 15.69 -7.81 -12.40
C GLY A 160 15.51 -9.33 -12.43
N ILE A 161 14.30 -9.82 -12.75
CA ILE A 161 13.97 -11.24 -12.79
C ILE A 161 13.48 -11.72 -14.16
N ILE A 162 13.55 -10.86 -15.18
CA ILE A 162 13.14 -11.17 -16.55
C ILE A 162 13.82 -12.43 -17.09
N ASP A 163 15.11 -12.61 -16.80
CA ASP A 163 15.91 -13.75 -17.28
C ASP A 163 15.50 -15.08 -16.64
N SER A 164 14.74 -15.05 -15.54
CA SER A 164 14.17 -16.25 -14.90
C SER A 164 12.82 -16.67 -15.47
N CYS A 165 12.29 -15.92 -16.45
CA CYS A 165 10.96 -16.11 -17.01
C CYS A 165 11.04 -16.39 -18.52
N ASN A 166 10.25 -17.36 -19.00
CA ASN A 166 10.15 -17.63 -20.44
C ASN A 166 8.87 -17.03 -21.02
N LEU A 167 8.79 -15.70 -21.00
CA LEU A 167 7.58 -14.95 -21.38
C LEU A 167 7.09 -15.25 -22.78
N LYS A 168 8.00 -15.47 -23.74
CA LYS A 168 7.62 -15.82 -25.12
C LYS A 168 6.88 -17.15 -25.15
N THR A 169 7.39 -18.18 -24.47
CA THR A 169 6.73 -19.48 -24.38
C THR A 169 5.43 -19.39 -23.59
N ASP A 170 5.40 -18.65 -22.49
CA ASP A 170 4.21 -18.46 -21.67
C ASP A 170 3.07 -17.79 -22.45
N PHE A 171 3.38 -16.74 -23.22
CA PHE A 171 2.43 -16.05 -24.08
C PHE A 171 1.86 -16.97 -25.16
N ILE A 172 2.71 -17.73 -25.85
CA ILE A 172 2.30 -18.67 -26.88
C ILE A 172 1.34 -19.71 -26.28
N ASN A 173 1.72 -20.32 -25.16
CA ASN A 173 0.91 -21.36 -24.50
C ASN A 173 -0.45 -20.84 -24.03
N ALA A 174 -0.49 -19.62 -23.48
CA ALA A 174 -1.72 -19.02 -22.99
C ALA A 174 -2.73 -18.68 -24.10
N ASN A 175 -2.23 -18.32 -25.29
CA ASN A 175 -3.06 -17.83 -26.40
C ASN A 175 -3.32 -18.86 -27.51
N MET A 176 -2.55 -19.96 -27.58
CA MET A 176 -2.67 -20.98 -28.64
C MET A 176 -4.07 -21.57 -28.76
N THR A 177 -4.82 -21.66 -27.65
CA THR A 177 -6.18 -22.20 -27.61
C THR A 177 -7.26 -21.20 -28.04
N ILE A 178 -6.91 -19.91 -28.17
CA ILE A 178 -7.84 -18.81 -28.48
C ILE A 178 -7.57 -18.26 -29.87
N ASP A 179 -6.30 -18.03 -30.20
CA ASP A 179 -5.85 -17.55 -31.50
C ASP A 179 -4.50 -18.17 -31.85
N SER A 180 -4.55 -19.31 -32.53
CA SER A 180 -3.36 -20.02 -33.00
C SER A 180 -2.57 -19.21 -34.04
N GLY A 181 -3.24 -18.32 -34.79
CA GLY A 181 -2.62 -17.45 -35.77
C GLY A 181 -1.76 -16.38 -35.11
N LEU A 182 -2.28 -15.70 -34.08
CA LEU A 182 -1.53 -14.74 -33.28
C LEU A 182 -0.36 -15.40 -32.54
N ALA A 183 -0.60 -16.57 -31.93
CA ALA A 183 0.45 -17.32 -31.23
C ALA A 183 1.58 -17.77 -32.18
N GLN A 184 1.25 -18.16 -33.42
CA GLN A 184 2.23 -18.50 -34.45
C GLN A 184 2.96 -17.27 -35.00
N ALA A 185 2.26 -16.16 -35.25
CA ALA A 185 2.89 -14.90 -35.66
C ALA A 185 3.91 -14.42 -34.61
N TYR A 186 3.58 -14.56 -33.33
CA TYR A 186 4.48 -14.20 -32.23
C TYR A 186 5.66 -15.19 -32.06
N SER A 187 5.46 -16.48 -32.34
CA SER A 187 6.52 -17.48 -32.29
C SER A 187 7.56 -17.26 -33.38
N MET A 188 7.10 -16.90 -34.58
CA MET A 188 7.92 -16.55 -35.74
C MET A 188 8.65 -15.22 -35.58
N GLY A 189 8.30 -14.44 -34.54
CA GLY A 189 8.72 -13.05 -34.42
C GLY A 189 7.97 -12.22 -35.45
N TYR A 190 7.59 -11.00 -35.09
CA TYR A 190 7.58 -9.98 -36.13
C TYR A 190 8.93 -9.96 -36.84
#